data_AF-A0A660RGX9-F1
#
_entry.id   AF-A0A660RGX9-F1
#
_cell.length_a   1.000
_cell.length_b   1.000
_cell.length_c   1.000
_cell.angle_alpha   90.00
_cell.angle_beta   90.00
_cell.angle_gamma   90.00
#
_symmetry.space_group_name_H-M   'P 1'
#
loop_
_entity.id
_entity.type
_entity.pdbx_description
1 polymer ?
#
loop_
_entity_poly.entity_id
_entity_poly.type
_entity_poly.pdbx_seq_one_letter_code
_entity_poly.pdbx_strand_id
1 'polypeptide(L)'
;VMILAPSYRESAVVMPFLVLIPVMTTISTVTGIGISLKRRTEFHTLVTGLTALLNFTGNVILVPKYGAIGASIATGVSYIFMFVLRTFISHKLFPVNYPFSFIFSNILLVSLSAFVNLLPWFYVSMILQVGIFSLLVLINIRNIILLLRAGMNILKKIRKKMVK
;
A
#
# COMPACT_ATOMS: atom_id res chain seq x y z
N VAL A 1 2.02 -0.62 -21.59
CA VAL A 1 3.30 0.10 -21.35
C VAL A 1 4.23 -0.11 -22.54
N MET A 2 4.67 0.95 -23.23
CA MET A 2 5.54 0.87 -24.43
C MET A 2 7.04 0.67 -24.11
N ILE A 3 7.43 0.79 -22.84
CA ILE A 3 8.81 0.63 -22.36
C ILE A 3 9.17 -0.87 -22.22
N LEU A 4 8.18 -1.76 -22.07
CA LEU A 4 8.39 -3.21 -21.98
C LEU A 4 8.42 -3.85 -23.35
N ALA A 5 9.35 -4.79 -23.54
CA ALA A 5 9.35 -5.68 -24.69
C ALA A 5 7.99 -6.40 -24.80
N PRO A 6 7.52 -6.73 -26.02
CA PRO A 6 6.18 -7.27 -26.25
C PRO A 6 5.83 -8.46 -25.35
N SER A 7 6.80 -9.35 -25.08
CA SER A 7 6.67 -10.52 -24.21
C SER A 7 6.37 -10.20 -22.73
N TYR A 8 6.76 -9.02 -22.25
CA TYR A 8 6.53 -8.61 -20.86
C TYR A 8 5.22 -7.82 -20.68
N ARG A 9 4.54 -7.46 -21.77
CA ARG A 9 3.30 -6.65 -21.70
C ARG A 9 2.17 -7.40 -20.98
N GLU A 10 2.13 -8.72 -21.08
CA GLU A 10 1.16 -9.54 -20.33
C GLU A 10 1.43 -9.54 -18.82
N SER A 11 2.70 -9.41 -18.40
CA SER A 11 3.07 -9.27 -16.99
C SER A 11 2.70 -7.91 -16.40
N ALA A 12 2.31 -6.92 -17.21
CA ALA A 12 1.88 -5.63 -16.71
C ALA A 12 0.56 -5.71 -15.91
N VAL A 13 -0.23 -6.77 -16.10
CA VAL A 13 -1.53 -6.96 -15.42
C VAL A 13 -1.37 -7.25 -13.92
N VAL A 14 -0.25 -7.84 -13.50
CA VAL A 14 0.03 -8.15 -12.08
C VAL A 14 0.63 -6.98 -11.29
N MET A 15 1.23 -6.00 -11.98
CA MET A 15 1.89 -4.84 -11.36
C MET A 15 1.02 -4.10 -10.32
N PRO A 16 -0.26 -3.79 -10.56
CA PRO A 16 -1.07 -3.03 -9.61
C PRO A 16 -1.20 -3.69 -8.24
N PHE A 17 -1.27 -5.02 -8.19
CA PHE A 17 -1.32 -5.77 -6.92
C PHE A 17 0.03 -5.80 -6.21
N LEU A 18 1.13 -5.83 -6.97
CA LEU A 18 2.48 -5.83 -6.39
C LEU A 18 2.82 -4.48 -5.75
N VAL A 19 2.26 -3.36 -6.24
CA VAL A 19 2.43 -2.04 -5.61
C VAL A 19 1.87 -2.01 -4.18
N LEU A 20 0.90 -2.87 -3.83
CA LEU A 20 0.41 -2.97 -2.45
C LEU A 20 1.51 -3.42 -1.49
N ILE A 21 2.53 -4.16 -1.95
CA ILE A 21 3.61 -4.65 -1.11
C ILE A 21 4.38 -3.51 -0.42
N PRO A 22 5.06 -2.60 -1.15
CA PRO A 22 5.80 -1.50 -0.53
C PRO A 22 4.89 -0.52 0.21
N VAL A 23 3.65 -0.32 -0.24
CA VAL A 23 2.69 0.58 0.43
C VAL A 23 2.32 0.01 1.80
N MET A 24 1.90 -1.25 1.86
CA MET A 24 1.50 -1.89 3.12
C MET A 24 2.68 -2.06 4.08
N THR A 25 3.87 -2.43 3.60
CA THR A 25 5.05 -2.57 4.47
C THR A 25 5.45 -1.24 5.10
N THR A 26 5.40 -0.14 4.33
CA THR A 26 5.73 1.20 4.82
C THR A 26 4.77 1.63 5.93
N ILE A 27 3.46 1.53 5.67
CA ILE A 27 2.44 1.89 6.65
C ILE A 27 2.57 0.99 7.89
N SER A 28 2.71 -0.32 7.68
CA SER A 28 2.86 -1.31 8.75
C SER A 28 4.10 -1.08 9.63
N THR A 29 5.17 -0.56 9.04
CA THR A 29 6.39 -0.23 9.80
C THR A 29 6.13 0.96 10.71
N VAL A 30 5.46 2.01 10.22
CA VAL A 30 5.13 3.21 11.00
C VAL A 30 4.11 2.91 12.10
N THR A 31 3.04 2.19 11.77
CA THR A 31 2.01 1.83 12.76
C THR A 31 2.48 0.76 13.74
N GLY A 32 3.44 -0.08 13.33
CA GLY A 32 4.05 -1.14 14.14
C GLY A 32 5.09 -0.68 15.16
N ILE A 33 5.49 0.60 15.17
CA ILE A 33 6.54 1.13 16.07
C ILE A 33 6.25 0.83 17.56
N GLY A 34 4.97 0.77 17.96
CA GLY A 34 4.57 0.44 19.33
C GLY A 34 5.09 -0.91 19.83
N ILE A 35 5.27 -1.89 18.94
CA ILE A 35 5.83 -3.21 19.25
C ILE A 35 7.31 -3.08 19.66
N SER A 36 8.08 -2.33 18.87
CA SER A 36 9.49 -2.05 19.14
C SER A 36 9.68 -1.20 20.39
N LEU A 37 8.81 -0.20 20.62
CA LEU A 37 8.84 0.63 21.82
C LEU A 37 8.60 -0.19 23.11
N LYS A 38 7.73 -1.19 23.06
CA LYS A 38 7.49 -2.11 24.18
C LYS A 38 8.49 -3.27 24.25
N ARG A 39 9.52 -3.30 23.38
CA ARG A 39 10.55 -4.36 23.29
C ARG A 39 9.97 -5.78 23.13
N ARG A 40 8.79 -5.91 22.52
CA ARG A 40 8.09 -7.20 22.33
C ARG A 40 8.21 -7.68 20.88
N THR A 41 9.45 -7.87 20.42
CA THR A 41 9.75 -8.23 19.02
C THR A 41 9.23 -9.61 18.61
N GLU A 42 8.89 -10.47 19.57
CA GLU A 42 8.20 -11.75 19.37
C GLU A 42 6.93 -11.60 18.51
N PHE A 43 6.21 -10.49 18.64
CA PHE A 43 5.04 -10.23 17.82
C PHE A 43 5.38 -9.96 16.34
N HIS A 44 6.56 -9.42 16.01
CA HIS A 44 6.96 -9.25 14.61
C HIS A 44 7.15 -10.61 13.92
N THR A 45 7.75 -11.57 14.63
CA THR A 45 7.94 -12.93 14.12
C THR A 45 6.60 -13.65 13.98
N LEU A 46 5.72 -13.57 14.99
CA LEU A 46 4.38 -14.16 14.93
C LEU A 46 3.57 -13.63 13.76
N VAL A 47 3.54 -12.29 13.56
CA VAL A 47 2.79 -11.71 12.45
C VAL A 47 3.37 -12.14 11.11
N THR A 48 4.69 -12.13 10.96
CA THR A 48 5.34 -12.57 9.71
C THR A 48 5.03 -14.04 9.41
N GLY A 49 5.03 -14.90 10.43
CA GLY A 49 4.66 -16.32 10.29
C GLY A 49 3.21 -16.50 9.84
N LEU A 50 2.26 -15.79 10.47
CA LEU A 50 0.85 -15.84 10.07
C LEU A 50 0.63 -15.29 8.65
N THR A 51 1.32 -14.22 8.29
CA THR A 51 1.30 -13.66 6.93
C THR A 51 1.87 -14.65 5.92
N ALA A 52 2.97 -15.34 6.23
CA ALA A 52 3.56 -16.33 5.34
C ALA A 52 2.61 -17.52 5.13
N LEU A 53 1.94 -17.99 6.18
CA LEU A 53 0.92 -19.04 6.07
C LEU A 53 -0.25 -18.62 5.18
N LEU A 54 -0.78 -17.42 5.36
CA LEU A 54 -1.84 -16.89 4.49
C LEU A 54 -1.39 -16.70 3.05
N ASN A 55 -0.15 -16.27 2.84
CA ASN A 55 0.41 -16.14 1.51
C ASN A 55 0.54 -17.49 0.82
N PHE A 56 1.03 -18.49 1.56
CA PHE A 56 1.16 -19.85 1.05
C PHE A 56 -0.20 -20.46 0.70
N THR A 57 -1.18 -20.40 1.60
CA THR A 57 -2.53 -20.92 1.34
C THR A 57 -3.22 -20.18 0.20
N GLY A 58 -3.10 -18.86 0.15
CA GLY A 58 -3.60 -18.04 -0.94
C GLY A 58 -2.99 -18.44 -2.29
N ASN A 59 -1.67 -18.64 -2.34
CA ASN A 59 -1.00 -19.08 -3.57
C ASN A 59 -1.45 -20.49 -3.99
N VAL A 60 -1.55 -21.44 -3.06
CA VAL A 60 -2.00 -22.81 -3.36
C VAL A 60 -3.42 -22.84 -3.97
N ILE A 61 -4.30 -21.92 -3.56
CA ILE A 61 -5.69 -21.88 -4.05
C ILE A 61 -5.83 -21.03 -5.32
N LEU A 62 -5.19 -19.86 -5.38
CA LEU A 62 -5.39 -18.89 -6.46
C LEU A 62 -4.50 -19.13 -7.67
N VAL A 63 -3.28 -19.66 -7.50
CA VAL A 63 -2.34 -19.88 -8.61
C VAL A 63 -2.85 -20.93 -9.60
N PRO A 64 -3.42 -22.08 -9.18
CA PRO A 64 -3.96 -23.04 -10.13
C PRO A 64 -5.11 -22.50 -11.00
N LYS A 65 -5.85 -21.50 -10.49
CA LYS A 65 -7.03 -20.93 -11.18
C LYS A 65 -6.70 -19.70 -12.02
N TYR A 66 -5.80 -18.83 -11.53
CA TYR A 66 -5.54 -17.50 -12.09
C TYR A 66 -4.06 -17.24 -12.41
N GLY A 67 -3.19 -18.24 -12.29
CA GLY A 67 -1.77 -18.15 -12.61
C GLY A 67 -1.08 -16.99 -11.87
N ALA A 68 -0.32 -16.17 -12.62
CA ALA A 68 0.41 -15.03 -12.09
C ALA A 68 -0.50 -13.99 -11.41
N ILE A 69 -1.70 -13.76 -11.93
CA ILE A 69 -2.69 -12.84 -11.34
C ILE A 69 -3.13 -13.35 -9.96
N GLY A 70 -3.34 -14.65 -9.85
CA GLY A 70 -3.63 -15.31 -8.58
C GLY A 70 -2.52 -15.08 -7.55
N ALA A 71 -1.27 -15.25 -7.97
CA ALA A 71 -0.10 -15.04 -7.10
C ALA A 71 0.01 -13.60 -6.61
N SER A 72 -0.23 -12.61 -7.48
CA SER A 72 -0.16 -11.20 -7.09
C SER A 72 -1.28 -10.81 -6.14
N ILE A 73 -2.50 -11.34 -6.34
CA ILE A 73 -3.64 -11.10 -5.44
C ILE A 73 -3.36 -11.71 -4.06
N ALA A 74 -2.92 -12.98 -4.02
CA ALA A 74 -2.56 -13.65 -2.76
C ALA A 74 -1.51 -12.84 -1.99
N THR A 75 -0.52 -12.29 -2.70
CA THR A 75 0.51 -11.43 -2.13
C THR A 75 -0.07 -10.11 -1.60
N GLY A 76 -0.81 -9.35 -2.40
CA GLY A 76 -1.44 -8.11 -1.95
C GLY A 76 -2.30 -8.28 -0.70
N VAL A 77 -3.14 -9.32 -0.68
CA VAL A 77 -4.01 -9.63 0.48
C VAL A 77 -3.20 -9.99 1.72
N SER A 78 -2.13 -10.77 1.57
CA SER A 78 -1.24 -11.15 2.69
C SER A 78 -0.59 -9.93 3.34
N TYR A 79 -0.16 -8.95 2.53
CA TYR A 79 0.43 -7.72 3.04
C TYR A 79 -0.59 -6.79 3.70
N ILE A 80 -1.84 -6.74 3.21
CA ILE A 80 -2.93 -6.04 3.90
C ILE A 80 -3.18 -6.69 5.26
N PHE A 81 -3.25 -8.03 5.32
CA PHE A 81 -3.39 -8.76 6.58
C PHE A 81 -2.24 -8.47 7.55
N MET A 82 -1.00 -8.46 7.06
CA MET A 82 0.18 -8.12 7.84
C MET A 82 0.07 -6.72 8.46
N PHE A 83 -0.36 -5.74 7.65
CA PHE A 83 -0.59 -4.37 8.10
C PHE A 83 -1.65 -4.31 9.20
N VAL A 84 -2.81 -4.93 8.99
CA VAL A 84 -3.93 -4.94 9.94
C VAL A 84 -3.49 -5.54 11.26
N LEU A 85 -2.88 -6.73 11.23
CA LEU A 85 -2.49 -7.46 12.44
C LEU A 85 -1.40 -6.72 13.24
N ARG A 86 -0.35 -6.20 12.59
CA ARG A 86 0.68 -5.39 13.26
C ARG A 86 0.10 -4.14 13.87
N THR A 87 -0.83 -3.49 13.18
CA THR A 87 -1.44 -2.25 13.66
C THR A 87 -2.31 -2.50 14.89
N PHE A 88 -3.12 -3.56 14.89
CA PHE A 88 -3.92 -3.95 16.06
C PHE A 88 -3.06 -4.32 17.27
N ILE A 89 -2.02 -5.14 17.07
CA ILE A 89 -1.11 -5.53 18.16
C ILE A 89 -0.37 -4.31 18.72
N SER A 90 0.14 -3.45 17.83
CA SER A 90 0.84 -2.22 18.21
C SER A 90 -0.08 -1.29 19.01
N HIS A 91 -1.32 -1.06 18.56
CA HIS A 91 -2.28 -0.21 19.26
C HIS A 91 -2.66 -0.75 20.64
N LYS A 92 -2.75 -2.09 20.79
CA LYS A 92 -3.00 -2.74 22.09
C LYS A 92 -1.82 -2.59 23.06
N LEU A 93 -0.58 -2.66 22.55
CA LEU A 93 0.64 -2.52 23.35
C LEU A 93 0.97 -1.07 23.71
N PHE A 94 0.72 -0.16 22.78
CA PHE A 94 0.97 1.26 22.92
C PHE A 94 -0.11 2.04 22.16
N PRO A 95 -1.13 2.57 22.87
CA PRO A 95 -2.27 3.22 22.23
C PRO A 95 -1.84 4.54 21.61
N VAL A 96 -1.71 4.55 20.29
CA VAL A 96 -1.50 5.75 19.48
C VAL A 96 -2.78 6.06 18.74
N ASN A 97 -3.21 7.33 18.79
CA ASN A 97 -4.40 7.79 18.10
C ASN A 97 -4.10 8.03 16.62
N TYR A 98 -4.11 6.97 15.82
CA TYR A 98 -3.99 7.05 14.37
C TYR A 98 -5.35 7.34 13.73
N PRO A 99 -5.41 8.14 12.65
CA PRO A 99 -6.65 8.37 11.90
C PRO A 99 -7.01 7.13 11.05
N PHE A 100 -7.50 6.07 11.71
CA PHE A 100 -7.78 4.77 11.08
C PHE A 100 -8.71 4.89 9.88
N SER A 101 -9.80 5.67 9.98
CA SER A 101 -10.75 5.86 8.88
C SER A 101 -10.09 6.42 7.61
N PHE A 102 -9.09 7.28 7.78
CA PHE A 102 -8.32 7.84 6.67
C PHE A 102 -7.32 6.83 6.09
N ILE A 103 -6.67 6.03 6.93
CA ILE A 103 -5.74 4.99 6.45
C ILE A 103 -6.51 3.91 5.69
N PHE A 104 -7.61 3.41 6.26
CA PHE A 104 -8.44 2.39 5.62
C PHE A 104 -9.08 2.87 4.32
N SER A 105 -9.51 4.13 4.22
CA SER A 105 -10.06 4.66 2.96
C SER A 105 -9.01 4.70 1.85
N ASN A 106 -7.78 5.10 2.15
CA ASN A 106 -6.68 5.07 1.18
C ASN A 106 -6.33 3.64 0.74
N ILE A 107 -6.24 2.69 1.68
CA ILE A 107 -5.98 1.28 1.36
C ILE A 107 -7.08 0.70 0.49
N LEU A 108 -8.34 1.01 0.79
CA LEU A 108 -9.49 0.58 0.00
C LEU A 108 -9.40 1.10 -1.44
N LEU A 109 -9.08 2.39 -1.61
CA LEU A 109 -8.98 3.00 -2.94
C LEU A 109 -7.82 2.45 -3.77
N VAL A 110 -6.66 2.21 -3.15
CA VAL A 110 -5.51 1.58 -3.83
C VAL A 110 -5.80 0.12 -4.16
N SER A 111 -6.53 -0.59 -3.31
CA SER A 111 -6.94 -1.97 -3.61
C SER A 111 -7.96 -1.99 -4.76
N LEU A 112 -8.95 -1.09 -4.74
CA LEU A 112 -9.92 -0.93 -5.82
C LEU A 112 -9.26 -0.59 -7.16
N SER A 113 -8.23 0.27 -7.17
CA SER A 113 -7.51 0.59 -8.40
C SER A 113 -6.77 -0.64 -8.98
N ALA A 114 -6.26 -1.54 -8.12
CA ALA A 114 -5.68 -2.80 -8.56
C ALA A 114 -6.73 -3.73 -9.19
N PHE A 115 -7.94 -3.82 -8.62
CA PHE A 115 -9.03 -4.61 -9.20
C PHE A 115 -9.57 -4.04 -10.51
N VAL A 116 -9.69 -2.71 -10.64
CA VAL A 116 -10.15 -2.07 -11.88
C VAL A 116 -9.22 -2.38 -13.07
N ASN A 117 -7.93 -2.60 -12.82
CA ASN A 117 -6.97 -2.99 -13.86
C ASN A 117 -7.20 -4.41 -14.42
N LEU A 118 -7.99 -5.25 -13.76
CA LEU A 118 -8.37 -6.59 -14.25
C LEU A 118 -9.55 -6.55 -15.22
N LEU A 119 -10.26 -5.42 -15.35
CA LEU A 119 -11.39 -5.31 -16.25
C LEU A 119 -10.92 -5.30 -17.72
N PRO A 120 -11.51 -6.13 -18.60
CA PRO A 120 -11.09 -6.22 -20.01
C PRO A 120 -11.46 -4.96 -20.83
N TRP A 121 -12.36 -4.12 -20.30
CA TRP A 121 -12.89 -2.94 -20.96
C TRP A 121 -11.94 -1.73 -20.79
N PHE A 122 -11.03 -1.53 -21.74
CA PHE A 122 -9.98 -0.50 -21.67
C PHE A 122 -10.49 0.92 -21.37
N TYR A 123 -11.52 1.38 -22.09
CA TYR A 123 -12.05 2.74 -21.89
C TYR A 123 -12.76 2.90 -20.54
N VAL A 124 -13.48 1.89 -20.09
CA VAL A 124 -14.17 1.90 -18.79
C VAL A 124 -13.16 1.87 -17.64
N SER A 125 -12.14 1.01 -17.73
CA SER A 125 -11.09 0.94 -16.72
C SER A 125 -10.29 2.23 -16.63
N MET A 126 -10.04 2.91 -17.76
CA MET A 126 -9.40 4.23 -17.78
C MET A 126 -10.23 5.30 -17.05
N ILE A 127 -11.53 5.40 -17.34
CA ILE A 127 -12.43 6.38 -16.68
C ILE A 127 -12.48 6.11 -15.17
N LEU A 128 -12.63 4.85 -14.76
CA LEU A 128 -12.64 4.45 -13.36
C LEU A 128 -11.31 4.78 -12.65
N GLN A 129 -10.17 4.56 -13.31
CA GLN A 129 -8.85 4.89 -12.76
C GLN A 129 -8.68 6.39 -12.53
N VAL A 130 -9.11 7.23 -13.50
CA VAL A 130 -9.10 8.69 -13.34
C VAL A 130 -10.01 9.13 -12.19
N GLY A 131 -11.18 8.49 -12.05
CA GLY A 131 -12.10 8.74 -10.94
C GLY A 131 -11.49 8.39 -9.59
N ILE A 132 -10.89 7.20 -9.45
CA ILE A 132 -10.23 6.75 -8.22
C ILE A 132 -9.04 7.65 -7.87
N PHE A 133 -8.22 8.00 -8.86
CA PHE A 133 -7.08 8.91 -8.65
C PHE A 133 -7.56 10.30 -8.18
N SER A 134 -8.59 10.85 -8.80
CA SER A 134 -9.18 12.14 -8.40
C SER A 134 -9.72 12.08 -6.97
N LEU A 135 -10.42 11.00 -6.61
CA LEU A 135 -10.94 10.80 -5.26
C LEU A 135 -9.82 10.68 -4.22
N LEU A 136 -8.75 9.94 -4.55
CA LEU A 136 -7.54 9.85 -3.72
C LEU A 136 -6.93 11.23 -3.49
N VAL A 137 -6.78 12.04 -4.54
CA VAL A 137 -6.25 13.41 -4.43
C VAL A 137 -7.16 14.28 -3.57
N LEU A 138 -8.49 14.21 -3.75
CA LEU A 138 -9.45 14.99 -2.98
C LEU A 138 -9.39 14.66 -1.48
N ILE A 139 -9.37 13.38 -1.12
CA ILE A 139 -9.24 12.93 0.28
C ILE A 139 -7.92 13.41 0.89
N ASN A 140 -6.84 13.44 0.09
CA ASN A 140 -5.50 13.79 0.54
C ASN A 140 -5.13 15.28 0.33
N ILE A 141 -6.03 16.11 -0.22
CA ILE A 141 -5.68 17.45 -0.72
C ILE A 141 -5.08 18.34 0.37
N ARG A 142 -5.63 18.25 1.59
CA ARG A 142 -5.13 19.00 2.75
C ARG A 142 -3.71 18.60 3.10
N ASN A 143 -3.42 17.29 3.11
CA ASN A 143 -2.10 16.75 3.41
C ASN A 143 -1.08 17.10 2.32
N ILE A 144 -1.48 17.03 1.06
CA ILE A 144 -0.65 17.40 -0.09
C ILE A 144 -0.27 18.90 0.00
N ILE A 145 -1.23 19.79 0.25
CA ILE A 145 -0.96 21.22 0.40
C ILE A 145 -0.01 21.49 1.57
N LEU A 146 -0.18 20.80 2.70
CA LEU A 146 0.70 20.93 3.86
C LEU A 146 2.14 20.48 3.54
N LEU A 147 2.29 19.35 2.85
CA LEU A 147 3.60 18.83 2.42
C LEU A 147 4.30 19.79 1.45
N LEU A 148 3.57 20.33 0.48
CA LEU A 148 4.12 21.32 -0.47
C LEU A 148 4.57 22.60 0.23
N ARG A 149 3.77 23.11 1.18
CA ARG A 149 4.15 24.27 2.00
C ARG A 149 5.39 24.00 2.84
N ALA A 150 5.47 22.83 3.47
CA ALA A 150 6.65 22.42 4.24
C ALA A 150 7.90 22.33 3.35
N GLY A 151 7.80 21.71 2.18
CA GLY A 151 8.89 21.63 1.20
C GLY A 151 9.37 23.00 0.73
N MET A 152 8.45 23.89 0.38
CA MET A 152 8.78 25.28 0.01
C MET A 152 9.48 26.03 1.15
N ASN A 153 9.08 25.82 2.40
CA ASN A 153 9.71 26.45 3.56
C ASN A 153 11.13 25.94 3.77
N ILE A 154 11.38 24.64 3.60
CA ILE A 154 12.72 24.04 3.67
C ILE A 154 13.60 24.61 2.56
N LEU A 155 13.11 24.67 1.31
CA LEU A 155 13.83 25.26 0.18
C LEU A 155 14.19 26.73 0.42
N LYS A 156 13.26 27.52 0.97
CA LYS A 156 13.53 28.92 1.36
C LYS A 156 14.60 29.01 2.45
N LYS A 157 14.60 28.09 3.43
CA LYS A 157 15.59 28.04 4.51
C LYS A 157 16.99 27.66 3.99
N ILE A 158 17.06 26.69 3.08
CA ILE A 158 18.31 26.30 2.42
C ILE A 158 18.85 27.45 1.55
N ARG A 159 17.99 28.09 0.74
CA ARG A 159 18.38 29.25 -0.08
C ARG A 159 18.92 30.40 0.77
N LYS A 160 18.30 30.71 1.91
CA LYS A 160 18.81 31.73 2.85
C LYS A 160 20.15 31.36 3.49
N LYS A 161 20.45 30.06 3.64
CA LYS A 161 21.72 29.58 4.21
C LYS A 161 22.86 29.53 3.18
N MET A 162 22.55 29.40 1.89
CA MET A 162 23.55 29.46 0.80
C MET A 162 23.90 30.88 0.34
N VAL A 163 23.04 31.87 0.63
CA VAL A 163 23.24 33.28 0.27
C VAL A 163 23.96 34.07 1.38
N LYS A 164 24.18 33.44 2.55
CA LYS A 164 25.11 33.92 3.60
C LYS A 164 26.43 33.20 3.45
#